data_AF-A0A2D6MFK5-F1
#
_entry.id   AF-A0A2D6MFK5-F1
#
_cell.length_a   1.000
_cell.length_b   1.000
_cell.length_c   1.000
_cell.angle_alpha   90.00
_cell.angle_beta   90.00
_cell.angle_gamma   90.00
#
_symmetry.space_group_name_H-M   'P 1'
#
loop_
_entity.id
_entity.type
_entity.pdbx_description
1 polymer ?
#
loop_
_entity_poly.entity_id
_entity_poly.type
_entity_poly.pdbx_seq_one_letter_code
_entity_poly.pdbx_strand_id
1 'polypeptide(L)'
;MRNIILTMVLACATIFSSQAQTKGDWYVGTGDVANVAWTDWAVSPTLGYGVTDNIMVGLSVLQADSAADMEYKLHARYYMNNLFVYIATDGANTEGMSYGVGKMFTVRNNIYIDPKIVYNSGDKTTNLTLGFGLKF
;
A
#
# COMPACT_ATOMS: atom_id res chain seq x y z
N MET A 1 -11.80 28.07 -4.06
CA MET A 1 -10.81 27.03 -3.71
C MET A 1 -11.44 25.80 -3.05
N ARG A 2 -12.24 25.93 -1.98
CA ARG A 2 -12.89 24.79 -1.30
C ARG A 2 -13.77 23.93 -2.23
N ASN A 3 -14.53 24.56 -3.13
CA ASN A 3 -15.40 23.83 -4.07
C ASN A 3 -14.59 23.13 -5.16
N ILE A 4 -13.44 23.69 -5.59
CA ILE A 4 -12.58 23.07 -6.61
C ILE A 4 -11.92 21.79 -6.05
N ILE A 5 -11.44 21.82 -4.81
CA ILE A 5 -10.88 20.63 -4.14
C ILE A 5 -11.98 19.56 -4.00
N LEU A 6 -13.19 19.94 -3.61
CA LEU A 6 -14.31 19.01 -3.47
C LEU A 6 -14.73 18.40 -4.82
N THR A 7 -14.78 19.20 -5.88
CA THR A 7 -15.08 18.72 -7.23
C THR A 7 -13.96 17.84 -7.79
N MET A 8 -12.69 18.11 -7.44
CA MET A 8 -11.56 17.27 -7.82
C MET A 8 -11.57 15.92 -7.08
N VAL A 9 -11.87 15.92 -5.78
CA VAL A 9 -12.06 14.69 -4.99
C VAL A 9 -13.24 13.87 -5.50
N LEU A 10 -14.36 14.52 -5.83
CA LEU A 10 -15.55 13.87 -6.37
C LEU A 10 -15.31 13.31 -7.79
N ALA A 11 -14.62 14.06 -8.64
CA ALA A 11 -14.23 13.60 -9.98
C ALA A 11 -13.28 12.39 -9.90
N CYS A 12 -12.25 12.44 -9.04
CA CYS A 12 -11.41 11.28 -8.75
C CYS A 12 -12.28 10.09 -8.31
N ALA A 13 -13.16 10.26 -7.32
CA ALA A 13 -14.01 9.20 -6.81
C ALA A 13 -14.91 8.53 -7.86
N THR A 14 -15.33 9.25 -8.91
CA THR A 14 -16.21 8.74 -9.98
C THR A 14 -15.52 8.06 -11.16
N ILE A 15 -14.20 8.24 -11.34
CA ILE A 15 -13.47 7.71 -12.51
C ILE A 15 -12.81 6.34 -12.22
N PHE A 16 -12.77 5.91 -10.97
CA PHE A 16 -12.14 4.64 -10.58
C PHE A 16 -13.05 3.44 -10.87
N SER A 17 -13.09 3.02 -12.14
CA SER A 17 -13.63 1.72 -12.55
C SER A 17 -12.98 0.60 -11.73
N SER A 18 -13.80 -0.27 -11.16
CA SER A 18 -13.39 -1.37 -10.30
C SER A 18 -12.60 -2.43 -11.08
N GLN A 19 -11.30 -2.24 -11.21
CA GLN A 19 -10.41 -3.30 -11.68
C GLN A 19 -10.01 -4.14 -10.46
N ALA A 20 -10.70 -5.27 -10.28
CA ALA A 20 -10.36 -6.28 -9.28
C ALA A 20 -8.92 -6.78 -9.52
N GLN A 21 -8.28 -7.24 -8.45
CA GLN A 21 -6.99 -7.92 -8.52
C GLN A 21 -7.18 -9.21 -9.34
N THR A 22 -6.26 -9.54 -10.25
CA THR A 22 -6.30 -10.80 -11.01
C THR A 22 -5.19 -11.72 -10.54
N LYS A 23 -5.43 -13.04 -10.56
CA LYS A 23 -4.37 -14.02 -10.36
C LYS A 23 -3.29 -13.88 -11.45
N GLY A 24 -2.03 -13.80 -11.04
CA GLY A 24 -0.87 -13.67 -11.92
C GLY A 24 -0.40 -12.24 -12.14
N ASP A 25 -1.15 -11.24 -11.67
CA ASP A 25 -0.75 -9.83 -11.78
C ASP A 25 0.48 -9.56 -10.91
N TRP A 26 1.45 -8.85 -11.48
CA TRP A 26 2.58 -8.28 -10.77
C TRP A 26 2.25 -6.84 -10.35
N TYR A 27 2.61 -6.49 -9.13
CA TYR A 27 2.41 -5.18 -8.53
C TYR A 27 3.77 -4.57 -8.22
N VAL A 28 4.15 -3.51 -8.93
CA VAL A 28 5.42 -2.80 -8.68
C VAL A 28 5.12 -1.37 -8.31
N GLY A 29 5.52 -0.94 -7.13
CA GLY A 29 5.19 0.40 -6.68
C GLY A 29 5.99 0.85 -5.48
N THR A 30 5.52 1.93 -4.87
CA THR A 30 5.95 2.44 -3.58
C THR A 30 4.86 2.06 -2.58
N GLY A 31 5.13 1.13 -1.69
CA GLY A 31 4.12 0.57 -0.80
C GLY A 31 3.85 1.43 0.42
N ASP A 32 4.81 2.26 0.80
CA ASP A 32 4.63 3.31 1.80
C ASP A 32 5.23 4.60 1.25
N VAL A 33 4.35 5.58 1.03
CA VAL A 33 4.70 6.99 1.05
C VAL A 33 4.10 7.51 2.35
N ALA A 34 4.96 7.90 3.30
CA ALA A 34 4.63 8.42 4.63
C ALA A 34 4.34 7.39 5.77
N ASN A 35 5.05 6.26 5.84
CA ASN A 35 5.09 5.43 7.08
C ASN A 35 6.04 6.00 8.16
N VAL A 36 6.09 7.32 8.26
CA VAL A 36 6.89 8.10 9.20
C VAL A 36 6.04 9.31 9.61
N ALA A 37 6.48 10.12 10.59
CA ALA A 37 5.75 11.33 10.94
C ALA A 37 5.43 12.15 9.68
N TRP A 38 4.29 12.83 9.62
CA TRP A 38 3.85 13.62 8.45
C TRP A 38 4.85 14.70 7.99
N THR A 39 5.88 14.98 8.77
CA THR A 39 7.04 15.84 8.47
C THR A 39 8.19 15.13 7.75
N ASP A 40 8.20 13.81 7.78
CA ASP A 40 9.21 12.93 7.20
C ASP A 40 8.60 12.21 5.98
N TRP A 41 9.42 11.95 4.96
CA TRP A 41 8.99 11.20 3.78
C TRP A 41 9.88 9.99 3.59
N ALA A 42 9.33 8.80 3.79
CA ALA A 42 9.94 7.54 3.39
C ALA A 42 9.27 7.05 2.10
N VAL A 43 10.06 6.65 1.12
CA VAL A 43 9.59 5.99 -0.10
C VAL A 43 10.15 4.57 -0.10
N SER A 44 9.26 3.60 0.07
CA SER A 44 9.64 2.19 0.19
C SER A 44 9.20 1.44 -1.07
N PRO A 45 10.13 1.02 -1.95
CA PRO A 45 9.77 0.23 -3.11
C PRO A 45 9.20 -1.12 -2.69
N THR A 46 8.17 -1.56 -3.40
CA THR A 46 7.46 -2.81 -3.16
C THR A 46 7.20 -3.57 -4.43
N LEU A 47 7.39 -4.88 -4.33
CA LEU A 47 7.06 -5.84 -5.35
C LEU A 47 6.02 -6.81 -4.78
N GLY A 48 4.92 -6.99 -5.48
CA GLY A 48 3.87 -7.93 -5.12
C GLY A 48 3.47 -8.81 -6.28
N TYR A 49 2.86 -9.93 -5.94
CA TYR A 49 2.38 -10.92 -6.87
C TYR A 49 1.00 -11.43 -6.43
N GLY A 50 0.05 -11.38 -7.35
CA GLY A 50 -1.30 -11.91 -7.15
C GLY A 50 -1.32 -13.43 -7.20
N VAL A 51 -1.32 -14.09 -6.04
CA VAL A 51 -1.32 -15.56 -5.96
C VAL A 51 -2.69 -16.13 -6.34
N THR A 52 -3.77 -15.42 -5.98
CA THR A 52 -5.16 -15.73 -6.32
C THR A 52 -5.89 -14.44 -6.70
N ASP A 53 -7.13 -14.51 -7.17
CA ASP A 53 -7.89 -13.31 -7.56
C ASP A 53 -8.17 -12.35 -6.39
N ASN A 54 -8.01 -12.81 -5.14
CA ASN A 54 -8.27 -12.02 -3.95
C ASN A 54 -7.06 -11.93 -3.00
N ILE A 55 -5.97 -12.64 -3.26
CA ILE A 55 -4.77 -12.63 -2.40
C ILE A 55 -3.57 -12.17 -3.22
N MET A 56 -2.88 -11.16 -2.70
CA MET A 56 -1.57 -10.72 -3.15
C MET A 56 -0.57 -10.87 -2.01
N VAL A 57 0.62 -11.36 -2.34
CA VAL A 57 1.78 -11.37 -1.43
C VAL A 57 2.85 -10.48 -2.02
N GLY A 58 3.62 -9.82 -1.17
CA GLY A 58 4.66 -8.93 -1.63
C GLY A 58 5.79 -8.76 -0.64
N LEU A 59 6.86 -8.21 -1.17
CA LEU A 59 8.08 -7.84 -0.46
C LEU A 59 8.26 -6.33 -0.62
N SER A 60 8.47 -5.67 0.50
CA SER A 60 8.86 -4.27 0.56
C SER A 60 10.32 -4.20 0.99
N VAL A 61 11.08 -3.30 0.37
CA VAL A 61 12.41 -2.95 0.83
C VAL A 61 12.33 -1.57 1.45
N LEU A 62 12.80 -1.45 2.68
CA LEU A 62 12.91 -0.18 3.38
C LEU A 62 14.38 0.09 3.66
N GLN A 63 14.81 1.29 3.29
CA GLN A 63 16.10 1.82 3.70
C GLN A 63 15.82 3.22 4.24
N ALA A 64 16.07 3.42 5.53
CA ALA A 64 15.80 4.70 6.20
C ALA A 64 16.77 5.80 5.73
N ASP A 65 18.03 5.44 5.48
CA ASP A 65 19.08 6.32 4.94
C ASP A 65 20.22 5.49 4.32
N SER A 66 21.08 6.12 3.54
CA SER A 66 22.32 5.60 2.94
C SER A 66 23.28 4.92 3.93
N ALA A 67 23.22 5.27 5.21
CA ALA A 67 24.02 4.67 6.28
C ALA A 67 23.30 3.56 7.05
N ALA A 68 22.00 3.36 6.82
CA ALA A 68 21.19 2.35 7.49
C ALA A 68 21.13 1.05 6.69
N ASP A 69 21.03 -0.07 7.40
CA ASP A 69 20.87 -1.39 6.79
C ASP A 69 19.52 -1.49 6.07
N MET A 70 19.52 -2.18 4.93
CA MET A 70 18.31 -2.48 4.19
C MET A 70 17.46 -3.49 4.96
N GLU A 71 16.21 -3.11 5.22
CA GLU A 71 15.20 -3.95 5.86
C GLU A 71 14.24 -4.53 4.81
N TYR A 72 13.86 -5.80 5.01
CA TYR A 72 12.92 -6.51 4.16
C TYR A 72 11.63 -6.76 4.92
N LYS A 73 10.50 -6.28 4.38
CA LYS A 73 9.17 -6.51 4.96
C LYS A 73 8.34 -7.39 4.04
N LEU A 74 7.89 -8.51 4.57
CA LEU A 74 6.94 -9.37 3.86
C LEU A 74 5.54 -8.87 4.15
N HIS A 75 4.70 -8.76 3.13
CA HIS A 75 3.33 -8.33 3.29
C HIS A 75 2.36 -9.19 2.49
N ALA A 76 1.14 -9.32 2.99
CA ALA A 76 0.04 -9.96 2.30
C ALA A 76 -1.18 -9.05 2.32
N ARG A 77 -1.96 -9.11 1.24
CA ARG A 77 -3.17 -8.34 1.04
C ARG A 77 -4.30 -9.26 0.63
N TYR A 78 -5.44 -9.16 1.30
CA TYR A 78 -6.66 -9.83 0.93
C TYR A 78 -7.69 -8.81 0.44
N TYR A 79 -8.14 -8.94 -0.80
CA TYR A 79 -9.06 -8.01 -1.45
C TYR A 79 -10.51 -8.50 -1.36
N MET A 80 -11.40 -7.60 -0.94
CA MET A 80 -12.85 -7.72 -0.93
C MET A 80 -13.44 -6.47 -1.58
N ASN A 81 -13.89 -6.58 -2.84
CA ASN A 81 -14.54 -5.47 -3.58
C ASN A 81 -13.72 -4.16 -3.55
N ASN A 82 -12.44 -4.26 -3.91
CA ASN A 82 -11.44 -3.18 -3.92
C ASN A 82 -11.00 -2.67 -2.54
N LEU A 83 -11.71 -3.01 -1.45
CA LEU A 83 -11.17 -2.88 -0.10
C LEU A 83 -10.17 -4.01 0.12
N PHE A 84 -9.10 -3.78 0.87
CA PHE A 84 -8.18 -4.82 1.24
C PHE A 84 -7.81 -4.75 2.71
N VAL A 85 -7.59 -5.94 3.28
CA VAL A 85 -6.91 -6.10 4.55
C VAL A 85 -5.44 -6.36 4.25
N TYR A 86 -4.56 -5.66 4.96
CA TYR A 86 -3.13 -5.70 4.84
C TYR A 86 -2.53 -6.28 6.11
N ILE A 87 -1.55 -7.16 5.96
CA ILE A 87 -0.73 -7.65 7.05
C ILE A 87 0.72 -7.63 6.60
N ALA A 88 1.63 -7.24 7.48
CA ALA A 88 3.05 -7.26 7.19
C ALA A 88 3.88 -7.66 8.41
N THR A 89 5.04 -8.25 8.11
CA THR A 89 6.04 -8.67 9.07
C THR A 89 7.39 -8.07 8.70
N ASP A 90 8.18 -7.77 9.73
CA ASP A 90 9.54 -7.31 9.59
C ASP A 90 10.46 -8.54 9.53
N GLY A 91 10.80 -8.96 8.31
CA GLY A 91 11.45 -10.25 8.06
C GLY A 91 10.67 -11.44 8.62
N ALA A 92 11.35 -12.27 9.41
CA ALA A 92 10.78 -13.43 10.10
C ALA A 92 10.29 -13.13 11.53
N ASN A 93 10.31 -11.86 11.96
CA ASN A 93 9.91 -11.46 13.30
C ASN A 93 8.40 -11.19 13.37
N THR A 94 7.71 -11.90 14.26
CA THR A 94 6.27 -11.78 14.52
C THR A 94 5.94 -10.81 15.66
N GLU A 95 6.94 -10.25 16.35
CA GLU A 95 6.71 -9.33 17.47
C GLU A 95 6.31 -7.90 17.01
N GLY A 96 6.63 -7.54 15.76
CA GLY A 96 6.35 -6.22 15.16
C GLY A 96 5.31 -6.25 14.03
N MET A 97 4.30 -7.12 14.11
CA MET A 97 3.34 -7.25 13.01
C MET A 97 2.53 -5.96 12.79
N SER A 98 2.43 -5.60 11.52
CA SER A 98 1.64 -4.47 11.06
C SER A 98 0.34 -4.98 10.44
N TYR A 99 -0.79 -4.45 10.89
CA TYR A 99 -2.12 -4.77 10.37
C TYR A 99 -2.76 -3.50 9.82
N GLY A 100 -3.39 -3.60 8.66
CA GLY A 100 -3.97 -2.43 8.03
C GLY A 100 -5.20 -2.74 7.21
N VAL A 101 -5.92 -1.68 6.87
CA VAL A 101 -7.04 -1.72 5.93
C VAL A 101 -6.86 -0.59 4.94
N GLY A 102 -7.13 -0.87 3.67
CA GLY A 102 -6.99 0.12 2.62
C GLY A 102 -7.98 -0.11 1.50
N LYS A 103 -8.00 0.81 0.54
CA LYS A 103 -8.80 0.67 -0.67
C LYS A 103 -7.93 0.93 -1.87
N MET A 104 -7.93 0.00 -2.82
CA MET A 104 -7.20 0.17 -4.07
C MET A 104 -8.07 0.89 -5.09
N PHE A 105 -7.50 1.93 -5.69
CA PHE A 105 -8.08 2.70 -6.78
C PHE A 105 -7.22 2.50 -8.01
N THR A 106 -7.81 2.04 -9.10
CA THR A 106 -7.12 1.94 -10.38
C THR A 106 -7.40 3.21 -11.18
N VAL A 107 -6.35 3.99 -11.47
CA VAL A 107 -6.45 5.27 -12.19
C VAL A 107 -6.43 5.05 -13.71
N ARG A 108 -5.64 4.08 -14.15
CA ARG A 108 -5.48 3.66 -15.55
C ARG A 108 -5.23 2.16 -15.57
N ASN A 109 -5.39 1.46 -16.70
CA ASN A 109 -5.32 -0.02 -16.76
C ASN A 109 -4.15 -0.63 -15.97
N ASN A 110 -3.00 0.04 -15.95
CA ASN A 110 -1.78 -0.43 -15.31
C ASN A 110 -1.33 0.45 -14.14
N ILE A 111 -2.08 1.46 -13.70
CA ILE A 111 -1.68 2.38 -12.62
C ILE A 111 -2.69 2.31 -11.48
N TYR A 112 -2.22 2.11 -10.26
CA TYR A 112 -3.05 2.09 -9.07
C TYR A 112 -2.52 3.02 -7.96
N ILE A 113 -3.44 3.44 -7.11
CA ILE A 113 -3.21 4.18 -5.87
C ILE A 113 -3.92 3.43 -4.75
N ASP A 114 -3.26 3.22 -3.62
CA ASP A 114 -3.83 2.55 -2.46
C ASP A 114 -3.60 3.33 -1.16
N PRO A 115 -4.52 4.23 -0.76
CA PRO A 115 -4.53 4.73 0.60
C PRO A 115 -4.89 3.59 1.56
N LYS A 116 -4.10 3.46 2.62
CA LYS A 116 -4.31 2.47 3.68
C LYS A 116 -3.95 3.07 5.03
N ILE A 117 -4.62 2.59 6.07
CA ILE A 117 -4.29 2.88 7.46
C ILE A 117 -3.63 1.63 8.02
N VAL A 118 -2.45 1.76 8.61
CA VAL A 118 -1.66 0.67 9.15
C VAL A 118 -1.41 0.91 10.63
N TYR A 119 -1.71 -0.08 11.44
CA TYR A 119 -1.36 -0.15 12.85
C TYR A 119 -0.15 -1.07 13.04
N ASN A 120 0.91 -0.53 13.62
CA ASN A 120 2.10 -1.29 14.01
C ASN A 120 1.95 -1.75 15.46
N SER A 121 1.98 -3.06 15.71
CA SER A 121 1.80 -3.62 17.06
C SER A 121 3.03 -3.48 17.96
N GLY A 122 4.23 -3.38 17.39
CA GLY A 122 5.47 -3.16 18.13
C GLY A 122 5.52 -1.74 18.70
N ASP A 123 5.36 -0.76 17.80
CA ASP A 123 5.43 0.68 18.16
C ASP A 123 4.11 1.22 18.72
N LYS A 124 3.01 0.47 18.57
CA LYS A 124 1.64 0.86 18.95
C LYS A 124 1.19 2.17 18.29
N THR A 125 1.61 2.37 17.05
CA THR A 125 1.32 3.56 16.24
C THR A 125 0.34 3.24 15.13
N THR A 126 -0.49 4.22 14.78
CA THR A 126 -1.38 4.16 13.62
C THR A 126 -0.95 5.20 12.60
N ASN A 127 -0.55 4.75 11.42
CA ASN A 127 -0.09 5.61 10.33
C ASN A 127 -1.06 5.54 9.15
N LEU A 128 -1.31 6.69 8.53
CA LEU A 128 -1.96 6.77 7.23
C LEU A 128 -0.88 6.73 6.16
N THR A 129 -0.92 5.74 5.29
CA THR A 129 0.05 5.62 4.20
C THR A 129 -0.67 5.63 2.86
N LEU A 130 0.02 6.18 1.86
CA LEU A 130 -0.46 6.21 0.49
C LEU A 130 0.50 5.40 -0.37
N GLY A 131 0.00 4.34 -1.00
CA GLY A 131 0.75 3.60 -1.99
C GLY A 131 0.43 4.08 -3.40
N PHE A 132 1.42 4.00 -4.29
CA PHE A 132 1.27 4.22 -5.73
C PHE A 132 2.06 3.14 -6.46
N GLY A 133 1.52 2.59 -7.53
CA GLY A 133 2.24 1.58 -8.29
C GLY A 133 1.65 1.27 -9.66
N LEU A 134 2.34 0.38 -10.33
CA LEU A 134 1.98 -0.22 -11.59
C LEU A 134 1.53 -1.66 -11.39
N LYS A 135 0.48 -2.07 -12.10
CA LYS A 135 0.05 -3.47 -12.19
C LYS A 135 0.08 -3.97 -13.63
N PHE A 136 0.49 -5.22 -13.84
CA PHE A 136 0.63 -5.83 -15.17
C PHE A 136 0.56 -7.35 -15.12
#